data_AF-A0A412J926-F1
#
_entry.id   AF-A0A412J926-F1
#
_cell.length_a   1.000
_cell.length_b   1.000
_cell.length_c   1.000
_cell.angle_alpha   90.00
_cell.angle_beta   90.00
_cell.angle_gamma   90.00
#
_symmetry.space_group_name_H-M   'P 1'
#
loop_
_entity.id
_entity.type
_entity.pdbx_description
1 polymer ?
#
loop_
_entity_poly.entity_id
_entity_poly.type
_entity_poly.pdbx_seq_one_letter_code
_entity_poly.pdbx_strand_id
1 'polypeptide(L)'
;MEIVEDKDEGGYVLSYPDLPGCMTCSDSLDDLLELAKDARETWILGMLEDEKEIPLPSDLQSYSGQFKLRIPKSLHRSLSMHAKEEGISMNQYCLYLLAKNDAEYKKERH
;
A
#
# COMPACT_ATOMS: atom_id res chain seq x y z
N MET A 1 4.98 -6.97 0.69
CA MET A 1 4.44 -8.27 0.25
C MET A 1 2.95 -8.25 0.50
N GLU A 2 2.17 -8.79 -0.42
CA GLU A 2 0.73 -8.89 -0.32
C GLU A 2 0.32 -10.35 -0.57
N ILE A 3 -0.62 -10.87 0.23
CA ILE A 3 -1.16 -12.22 0.07
C ILE A 3 -2.63 -12.09 -0.31
N VAL A 4 -3.02 -12.77 -1.37
CA VAL A 4 -4.40 -12.83 -1.86
C VAL A 4 -4.79 -14.30 -2.00
N GLU A 5 -6.00 -14.64 -1.55
CA GLU A 5 -6.55 -15.98 -1.76
C GLU A 5 -7.04 -16.10 -3.21
N ASP A 6 -6.60 -17.15 -3.90
CA ASP A 6 -7.10 -17.47 -5.23
C ASP A 6 -8.42 -18.23 -5.09
N LYS A 7 -9.51 -17.56 -5.45
CA LYS A 7 -10.87 -18.11 -5.31
C LYS A 7 -11.27 -19.02 -6.47
N ASP A 8 -10.57 -18.93 -7.59
CA ASP A 8 -10.91 -19.66 -8.81
C ASP A 8 -10.16 -21.00 -8.85
N GLU A 9 -8.87 -21.01 -8.51
CA GLU A 9 -8.04 -22.22 -8.49
C GLU A 9 -7.86 -22.82 -7.09
N GLY A 10 -8.16 -22.06 -6.03
CA GLY A 10 -7.84 -22.41 -4.65
C GLY A 10 -6.40 -22.05 -4.29
N GLY A 11 -6.12 -21.94 -2.99
CA GLY A 11 -4.77 -21.60 -2.50
C GLY A 11 -4.50 -20.10 -2.37
N TYR A 12 -3.22 -19.74 -2.34
CA TYR A 12 -2.76 -18.39 -2.01
C TYR A 12 -1.73 -17.91 -3.03
N VAL A 13 -1.83 -16.64 -3.40
CA VAL A 13 -0.85 -15.93 -4.22
C VAL A 13 -0.16 -14.88 -3.35
N LEU A 14 1.16 -14.82 -3.43
CA LEU A 14 1.97 -13.79 -2.79
C LEU A 14 2.69 -12.96 -3.86
N SER A 15 2.62 -11.64 -3.76
CA SER A 15 3.33 -10.71 -4.64
C SER A 15 4.21 -9.73 -3.86
N TYR A 16 5.24 -9.22 -4.55
CA TYR A 16 6.10 -8.14 -4.06
C TYR A 16 5.75 -6.84 -4.80
N PRO A 17 5.00 -5.90 -4.20
CA PRO A 17 4.63 -4.64 -4.86
C PRO A 17 5.82 -3.82 -5.38
N ASP A 18 6.93 -3.84 -4.63
CA ASP A 18 8.16 -3.14 -5.02
C ASP A 18 8.94 -3.85 -6.15
N LEU A 19 8.61 -5.11 -6.49
CA LEU A 19 9.26 -5.91 -7.54
C LEU A 19 8.20 -6.32 -8.58
N PRO A 20 7.89 -5.45 -9.56
CA PRO A 20 6.84 -5.71 -10.54
C PRO A 20 7.01 -7.05 -11.25
N GLY A 21 5.98 -7.90 -11.17
CA GLY A 21 6.00 -9.25 -11.76
C GLY A 21 6.62 -10.34 -10.90
N CYS A 22 7.16 -10.03 -9.72
CA CYS A 22 7.63 -11.03 -8.77
C CYS A 22 6.45 -11.54 -7.92
N MET A 23 5.96 -12.73 -8.25
CA MET A 23 4.88 -13.40 -7.52
C MET A 23 5.09 -14.91 -7.46
N THR A 24 4.46 -15.56 -6.49
CA THR A 24 4.42 -17.02 -6.34
C THR A 24 3.05 -17.46 -5.83
N CYS A 25 2.72 -18.74 -5.96
CA CYS A 25 1.51 -19.32 -5.42
C CYS A 25 1.79 -20.61 -4.65
N SER A 26 0.93 -20.92 -3.68
CA SER A 26 0.95 -22.18 -2.94
C SER A 26 -0.42 -22.48 -2.35
N ASP A 27 -0.76 -23.77 -2.27
CA ASP A 27 -1.96 -24.24 -1.57
C ASP A 27 -1.82 -24.12 -0.04
N SER A 28 -0.59 -23.97 0.46
CA SER A 28 -0.25 -23.88 1.87
C SER A 28 0.35 -22.53 2.22
N LEU A 29 -0.26 -21.85 3.21
CA LEU A 29 0.28 -20.61 3.78
C LEU A 29 1.68 -20.82 4.39
N ASP A 30 1.95 -22.00 4.95
CA ASP A 30 3.24 -22.32 5.55
C ASP A 30 4.35 -22.39 4.49
N ASP A 31 4.06 -22.94 3.31
CA ASP A 31 5.04 -23.08 2.23
C ASP A 31 5.16 -21.81 1.38
N LEU A 32 4.10 -20.99 1.33
CA LEU A 32 4.03 -19.77 0.51
C LEU A 32 5.16 -18.79 0.81
N LEU A 33 5.57 -18.66 2.08
CA LEU A 33 6.60 -17.70 2.47
C LEU A 33 8.00 -18.13 2.04
N GLU A 34 8.31 -19.43 2.08
CA GLU A 34 9.59 -19.95 1.59
C GLU A 34 9.66 -19.84 0.06
N LEU A 35 8.58 -20.19 -0.64
CA LEU A 35 8.46 -20.00 -2.09
C LEU A 35 8.58 -18.53 -2.49
N ALA A 36 8.09 -17.61 -1.66
CA ALA A 36 8.20 -16.18 -1.93
C ALA A 36 9.64 -15.68 -1.85
N LYS A 37 10.43 -16.18 -0.89
CA LYS A 37 11.86 -15.85 -0.78
C LYS A 37 12.62 -16.32 -2.02
N ASP A 38 12.36 -17.54 -2.48
CA ASP A 38 12.97 -18.11 -3.67
C ASP A 38 12.56 -17.35 -4.94
N ALA A 39 11.28 -17.03 -5.10
CA ALA A 39 10.78 -16.22 -6.21
C ALA A 39 11.46 -14.84 -6.28
N ARG A 40 11.67 -14.20 -5.12
CA ARG A 40 12.38 -12.92 -5.03
C ARG A 40 13.84 -13.04 -5.46
N GLU A 41 14.56 -14.04 -4.98
CA GLU A 41 15.96 -14.26 -5.34
C GLU A 41 16.11 -14.56 -6.84
N THR A 42 15.27 -15.45 -7.37
CA THR A 42 15.23 -15.78 -8.79
C THR A 42 14.90 -14.56 -9.65
N TRP A 43 13.93 -13.73 -9.25
CA TRP A 43 13.57 -12.52 -9.98
C TRP A 43 14.74 -11.52 -10.05
N ILE A 44 15.45 -11.31 -8.93
CA ILE A 44 16.62 -10.42 -8.86
C ILE A 44 17.73 -10.93 -9.79
N LEU A 45 18.03 -12.23 -9.74
CA LEU A 45 19.04 -12.84 -10.61
C LEU A 45 18.70 -12.65 -12.09
N GLY A 46 17.45 -12.89 -12.49
CA GLY A 46 17.00 -12.69 -13.87
C GLY A 46 17.12 -11.23 -14.34
N MET A 47 16.83 -10.26 -13.47
CA MET A 47 17.05 -8.84 -13.82
C MET A 47 18.54 -8.50 -13.98
N LEU A 48 19.41 -9.05 -13.14
CA LEU A 48 20.85 -8.86 -13.26
C LEU A 48 21.42 -9.49 -14.54
N GLU A 49 20.97 -10.69 -14.90
CA GLU A 49 21.37 -11.38 -16.13
C GLU A 49 20.92 -10.63 -17.39
N ASP A 50 19.72 -10.05 -17.36
CA ASP A 50 19.18 -9.24 -18.45
C ASP A 50 19.73 -7.80 -18.50
N GLU A 51 20.65 -7.44 -17.59
CA GLU A 51 21.15 -6.06 -17.39
C GLU A 51 20.02 -5.02 -17.22
N LYS A 52 18.90 -5.44 -16.62
CA LYS A 52 17.74 -4.59 -16.35
C LYS A 52 17.86 -3.89 -15.01
N GLU A 53 17.24 -2.71 -14.92
CA GLU A 53 17.22 -1.93 -13.70
C GLU A 53 16.36 -2.63 -12.63
N ILE A 54 16.94 -2.83 -11.45
CA ILE A 54 16.22 -3.36 -10.29
C ILE A 54 15.68 -2.16 -9.50
N PRO A 55 14.35 -2.07 -9.29
CA PRO A 55 13.78 -1.00 -8.49
C PRO A 55 14.29 -1.10 -7.06
N LEU A 56 14.77 0.03 -6.54
CA LEU A 56 15.05 0.14 -5.11
C LEU A 56 13.73 0.14 -4.34
N PRO A 57 13.71 -0.37 -3.09
CA PRO A 57 12.56 -0.25 -2.21
C PRO A 57 12.07 1.20 -2.15
N SER A 58 10.75 1.38 -2.14
CA SER A 58 10.11 2.68 -2.02
C SER A 58 10.64 3.43 -0.79
N ASP A 59 11.42 4.51 -0.98
CA ASP A 59 11.87 5.37 0.12
C ASP A 59 10.80 6.42 0.46
N LEU A 60 10.71 6.81 1.72
CA LEU A 60 9.82 7.88 2.19
C LEU A 60 10.00 9.18 1.39
N GLN A 61 11.22 9.47 0.92
CA GLN A 61 11.51 10.65 0.13
C GLN A 61 10.85 10.65 -1.26
N SER A 62 10.40 9.49 -1.75
CA SER A 62 9.68 9.39 -3.03
C SER A 62 8.22 9.88 -2.94
N TYR A 63 7.68 10.03 -1.73
CA TYR A 63 6.30 10.48 -1.50
C TYR A 63 6.27 11.98 -1.24
N SER A 64 5.58 12.74 -2.10
CA SER A 64 5.46 14.19 -1.96
C SER A 64 4.61 14.65 -0.76
N GLY A 65 3.81 13.74 -0.18
CA GLY A 65 2.76 14.07 0.80
C GLY A 65 1.62 14.92 0.24
N GLN A 66 1.64 15.24 -1.06
CA GLN A 66 0.65 16.10 -1.71
C GLN A 66 -0.18 15.30 -2.70
N PHE A 67 -1.49 15.34 -2.54
CA PHE A 67 -2.43 14.76 -3.49
C PHE A 67 -3.67 15.65 -3.62
N LYS A 68 -4.20 15.75 -4.84
CA LYS A 68 -5.39 16.55 -5.14
C LYS A 68 -6.60 15.64 -5.20
N LEU A 69 -7.62 15.94 -4.41
CA LEU A 69 -8.88 15.20 -4.42
C LEU A 69 -10.00 16.01 -5.06
N ARG A 70 -10.94 15.30 -5.69
CA ARG A 70 -12.27 15.82 -6.01
C ARG A 70 -13.27 15.18 -5.06
N ILE A 71 -14.04 16.00 -4.38
CA ILE A 71 -15.05 15.55 -3.41
C ILE A 71 -16.41 16.19 -3.71
N PRO A 72 -17.53 15.54 -3.34
CA PRO A 72 -18.86 16.14 -3.46
C PRO A 72 -18.94 17.49 -2.75
N LYS A 73 -19.72 18.43 -3.31
CA LYS A 73 -19.88 19.79 -2.76
C LYS A 73 -20.41 19.79 -1.33
N SER A 74 -21.29 18.85 -1.00
CA SER A 74 -21.85 18.68 0.35
C SER A 74 -20.75 18.34 1.37
N LEU A 75 -19.88 17.40 1.04
CA LEU A 75 -18.75 17.01 1.89
C LEU A 75 -17.76 18.18 2.05
N HIS A 76 -17.41 18.85 0.96
CA HIS A 76 -16.55 20.03 1.02
C HIS A 76 -17.12 21.10 1.97
N ARG A 77 -18.43 21.38 1.87
CA ARG A 77 -19.12 22.34 2.76
C ARG A 77 -18.99 21.92 4.23
N SER A 78 -19.25 20.65 4.55
CA SER A 78 -19.16 20.15 5.93
C SER A 78 -17.75 20.32 6.50
N LEU A 79 -16.73 19.89 5.75
CA LEU A 79 -15.33 20.01 6.17
C LEU A 79 -14.90 21.48 6.37
N SER A 80 -15.35 22.37 5.48
CA SER A 80 -15.07 23.81 5.58
C SER A 80 -15.72 24.43 6.83
N MET A 81 -16.95 24.03 7.16
CA MET A 81 -17.66 24.54 8.35
C MET A 81 -16.99 24.09 9.63
N HIS A 82 -16.68 22.79 9.77
CA HIS A 82 -16.04 22.27 10.97
C HIS A 82 -14.63 22.85 11.17
N ALA A 83 -13.84 22.99 10.08
CA ALA A 83 -12.53 23.63 10.17
C ALA A 83 -12.63 25.07 10.69
N LYS A 84 -13.67 25.80 10.27
CA LYS A 84 -13.92 27.17 10.73
C LYS A 84 -14.34 27.21 12.20
N GLU A 85 -15.17 26.27 12.65
CA GLU A 85 -15.57 26.14 14.07
C GLU A 85 -14.37 25.88 14.99
N GLU A 86 -13.42 25.06 14.53
CA GLU A 86 -12.15 24.77 15.21
C GLU A 86 -11.11 25.90 15.07
N GLY A 87 -11.38 26.92 14.24
CA GLY A 87 -10.46 28.04 14.02
C GLY A 87 -9.19 27.67 13.24
N ILE A 88 -9.21 26.60 12.44
CA ILE A 88 -8.05 26.10 11.68
C ILE A 88 -8.32 26.07 10.17
N SER A 89 -7.27 25.87 9.37
CA SER A 89 -7.44 25.67 7.93
C SER A 89 -8.12 24.33 7.63
N MET A 90 -8.88 24.25 6.54
CA MET A 90 -9.51 23.00 6.11
C MET A 90 -8.47 21.89 5.87
N ASN A 91 -7.28 22.23 5.34
CA ASN A 91 -6.21 21.26 5.16
C ASN A 91 -5.73 20.67 6.49
N GLN A 92 -5.59 21.51 7.53
CA GLN A 92 -5.21 21.06 8.87
C GLN A 92 -6.30 20.18 9.49
N TYR A 93 -7.57 20.55 9.30
CA TYR A 93 -8.70 19.75 9.76
C TYR A 93 -8.72 18.37 9.08
N CYS A 94 -8.53 18.32 7.76
CA CYS A 94 -8.41 17.07 7.02
C CYS A 94 -7.22 16.23 7.49
N LEU A 95 -6.06 16.84 7.76
CA LEU A 95 -4.89 16.15 8.30
C LEU A 95 -5.20 15.48 9.64
N TYR A 96 -5.88 16.17 10.54
CA TYR A 96 -6.31 15.61 11.83
C TYR A 96 -7.22 14.39 11.63
N LEU A 97 -8.23 14.50 10.75
CA LEU A 97 -9.14 13.39 10.46
C LEU A 97 -8.41 12.18 9.87
N LEU A 98 -7.48 12.41 8.93
CA LEU A 98 -6.68 11.35 8.32
C LEU A 98 -5.77 10.66 9.34
N ALA A 99 -5.07 11.44 10.17
CA ALA A 99 -4.18 10.89 11.21
C ALA A 99 -4.95 10.07 12.25
N LYS A 100 -6.13 10.54 12.67
CA LYS A 100 -6.99 9.79 13.59
C LYS A 100 -7.45 8.47 12.99
N ASN A 101 -7.95 8.49 11.75
CA ASN A 101 -8.47 7.30 11.10
C ASN A 101 -7.36 6.27 10.79
N ASP A 102 -6.18 6.71 10.34
CA ASP A 102 -5.01 5.83 10.13
C ASP A 102 -4.56 5.15 11.44
N ALA A 103 -4.58 5.89 12.55
CA ALA A 103 -4.26 5.34 13.86
C ALA A 103 -5.29 4.31 14.34
N GLU A 104 -6.58 4.51 14.05
CA GLU A 104 -7.64 3.55 14.33
C GLU A 104 -7.48 2.28 13.46
N TYR A 105 -7.26 2.46 12.16
CA TYR A 105 -7.04 1.34 11.22
C TYR A 105 -5.84 0.45 11.62
N LYS A 106 -4.74 1.04 12.08
CA LYS A 106 -3.57 0.27 12.55
C LYS A 106 -3.86 -0.55 13.80
N LYS A 107 -4.74 -0.09 14.69
CA LYS A 107 -5.11 -0.84 15.91
C LYS A 107 -5.95 -2.08 15.61
N GLU A 108 -6.72 -2.07 14.53
CA GLU A 108 -7.59 -3.20 14.15
C GLU A 108 -6.81 -4.37 13.51
N ARG A 109 -5.54 -4.15 13.14
CA ARG A 109 -4.71 -5.11 12.42
C ARG A 109 -3.54 -5.68 13.24
N HIS A 110 -3.47 -5.33 14.52
CA HIS A 110 -2.50 -5.85 15.49
C HIS A 110 -3.25 -6.50 16.66
#